data_AF-A0A9W9WE03-F1
#
_entry.id   AF-A0A9W9WE03-F1
#
_cell.length_a   1.000
_cell.length_b   1.000
_cell.length_c   1.000
_cell.angle_alpha   90.00
_cell.angle_beta   90.00
_cell.angle_gamma   90.00
#
_symmetry.space_group_name_H-M   'P 1'
#
loop_
_entity.id
_entity.type
_entity.pdbx_description
1 polymer ?
#
loop_
_entity_poly.entity_id
_entity_poly.type
_entity_poly.pdbx_seq_one_letter_code
_entity_poly.pdbx_strand_id
1 'polypeptide(L)'
;MASVYKSVSKKAARQPTEDMSDEDMEMEELLNAEDDTTDSEEEESDDGEAAEVVKKQLASGFMPKTRVLILTSRGASFRHRHLMSDICGLLPHAHKETKLDTKKKAAGYNLLLNSLADLHSCNVIFFLEAKKNGQDLYLWLSRPP
;
A
#
# COMPACT_ATOMS: atom_id res chain seq x y z
N MET A 1 -31.68 2.93 34.76
CA MET A 1 -33.04 2.42 34.53
C MET A 1 -33.48 2.83 33.13
N ALA A 2 -34.19 1.94 32.44
CA ALA A 2 -34.35 1.88 30.98
C ALA A 2 -34.98 3.10 30.29
N SER A 3 -34.61 3.30 29.02
CA SER A 3 -35.43 3.94 27.98
C SER A 3 -35.19 3.14 26.69
N VAL A 4 -36.09 2.25 26.24
CA VAL A 4 -37.39 2.49 25.58
C VAL A 4 -37.23 3.22 24.24
N TYR A 5 -36.83 2.46 23.21
CA TYR A 5 -37.32 2.69 21.86
C TYR A 5 -37.67 1.32 21.24
N LYS A 6 -38.97 1.10 21.05
CA LYS A 6 -39.57 0.05 20.25
C LYS A 6 -40.33 0.75 19.12
N SER A 7 -40.44 0.08 17.97
CA SER A 7 -41.04 0.46 16.67
C SER A 7 -40.06 1.15 15.71
N VAL A 8 -39.87 0.66 14.50
CA VAL A 8 -40.92 0.45 13.48
C VAL A 8 -40.82 -0.86 12.69
N SER A 9 -42.00 -1.41 12.45
CA SER A 9 -42.35 -2.55 11.60
C SER A 9 -41.90 -2.41 10.15
N LYS A 10 -41.55 -3.54 9.51
CA LYS A 10 -42.35 -3.99 8.36
C LYS A 10 -42.33 -5.52 8.21
N LYS A 11 -43.54 -6.04 8.37
CA LYS A 11 -44.04 -7.40 8.13
C LYS A 11 -43.52 -7.94 6.79
N ALA A 12 -42.81 -9.08 6.82
CA ALA A 12 -42.65 -9.93 5.65
C ALA A 12 -44.03 -10.59 5.38
N ALA A 13 -44.75 -10.06 4.41
CA ALA A 13 -45.96 -10.65 3.87
C ALA A 13 -45.63 -11.23 2.51
N ARG A 14 -45.81 -12.55 2.40
CA ARG A 14 -45.66 -13.36 1.21
C ARG A 14 -46.90 -13.19 0.32
N GLN A 15 -46.75 -12.87 -0.97
CA GLN A 15 -47.70 -13.20 -2.04
C GLN A 15 -46.97 -13.30 -3.42
N PRO A 16 -47.55 -14.03 -4.40
CA PRO A 16 -46.80 -14.89 -5.32
C PRO A 16 -46.89 -14.50 -6.82
N THR A 17 -46.23 -15.35 -7.63
CA THR A 17 -46.35 -15.65 -9.08
C THR A 17 -45.69 -14.74 -10.13
N GLU A 18 -44.67 -15.35 -10.76
CA GLU A 18 -44.48 -15.55 -12.21
C GLU A 18 -43.91 -14.42 -13.08
N ASP A 19 -42.99 -14.86 -13.96
CA ASP A 19 -42.27 -14.17 -15.05
C ASP A 19 -41.01 -13.34 -14.70
N MET A 20 -39.90 -14.03 -14.40
CA MET A 20 -38.54 -13.50 -14.61
C MET A 20 -38.08 -14.02 -15.98
N SER A 21 -37.71 -13.12 -16.89
CA SER A 21 -37.23 -13.45 -18.23
C SER A 21 -35.87 -14.18 -18.18
N ASP A 22 -35.63 -15.08 -19.14
CA ASP A 22 -34.37 -15.82 -19.31
C ASP A 22 -33.13 -14.90 -19.30
N GLU A 23 -33.29 -13.64 -19.71
CA GLU A 23 -32.24 -12.60 -19.72
C GLU A 23 -31.70 -12.24 -18.32
N ASP A 24 -32.50 -12.37 -17.25
CA ASP A 24 -32.06 -12.05 -15.88
C ASP A 24 -31.25 -13.19 -15.25
N MET A 25 -31.49 -14.44 -15.67
CA MET A 25 -30.68 -15.60 -15.25
C MET A 25 -29.30 -15.59 -15.93
N GLU A 26 -29.24 -15.22 -17.21
CA GLU A 26 -27.98 -15.16 -17.96
C GLU A 26 -27.04 -14.07 -17.43
N MET A 27 -27.57 -12.94 -16.94
CA MET A 27 -26.75 -11.86 -16.37
C MET A 27 -26.17 -12.21 -15.00
N GLU A 28 -26.87 -13.02 -14.19
CA GLU A 28 -26.35 -13.51 -12.90
C GLU A 28 -25.27 -14.59 -13.07
N GLU A 29 -25.36 -15.41 -14.13
CA GLU A 29 -24.34 -16.43 -14.46
C GLU A 29 -23.05 -15.79 -15.03
N LEU A 30 -23.19 -14.72 -15.83
CA LEU A 30 -22.05 -13.99 -16.40
C LEU A 30 -21.22 -13.26 -15.33
N LEU A 31 -21.86 -12.72 -14.29
CA LEU A 31 -21.18 -12.02 -13.20
C LEU A 31 -20.40 -12.95 -12.26
N ASN A 32 -20.80 -14.22 -12.14
CA ASN A 32 -20.09 -15.22 -11.34
C ASN A 32 -18.89 -15.82 -12.08
N ALA A 33 -18.89 -15.81 -13.42
CA ALA A 33 -17.79 -16.34 -14.23
C ALA A 33 -16.59 -15.37 -14.33
N GLU A 34 -16.76 -14.08 -14.01
CA GLU A 34 -15.68 -13.08 -14.06
C GLU A 34 -14.77 -13.06 -12.81
N ASP A 35 -15.12 -13.78 -11.73
CA ASP A 35 -14.34 -13.80 -10.47
C ASP A 35 -13.43 -15.03 -10.29
N ASP A 36 -13.28 -15.89 -11.31
CA ASP A 36 -12.54 -17.16 -11.21
C ASP A 36 -11.28 -17.23 -12.12
N THR A 37 -10.65 -16.07 -12.39
CA THR A 37 -9.36 -16.00 -13.10
C THR A 37 -8.28 -15.33 -12.25
N THR A 38 -7.90 -15.97 -11.14
CA THR A 38 -6.66 -15.62 -10.43
C THR A 38 -5.73 -16.83 -10.34
N ASP A 39 -5.32 -17.35 -11.50
CA ASP A 39 -4.18 -18.28 -11.57
C ASP A 39 -2.90 -17.45 -11.73
N SER A 40 -2.21 -17.19 -10.63
CA SER A 40 -0.88 -16.58 -10.61
C SER A 40 0.11 -17.64 -10.15
N GLU A 41 0.85 -18.20 -11.11
CA GLU A 41 1.95 -19.13 -10.89
C GLU A 41 2.97 -18.51 -9.92
N GLU A 42 3.20 -19.18 -8.81
CA GLU A 42 4.13 -18.79 -7.74
C GLU A 42 5.57 -19.16 -8.16
N GLU A 43 6.41 -18.15 -8.43
CA GLU A 43 7.86 -18.34 -8.37
C GLU A 43 8.30 -18.30 -6.89
N GLU A 44 8.73 -19.45 -6.37
CA GLU A 44 9.27 -19.58 -5.01
C GLU A 44 10.52 -18.71 -4.82
N SER A 45 10.38 -17.65 -4.04
CA SER A 45 11.47 -17.04 -3.29
C SER A 45 11.19 -17.15 -1.80
N ASP A 46 12.22 -17.56 -1.04
CA ASP A 46 12.34 -17.93 0.38
C ASP A 46 11.84 -16.90 1.44
N ASP A 47 10.85 -16.06 1.13
CA ASP A 47 10.25 -15.01 1.99
C ASP A 47 8.91 -15.44 2.63
N GLY A 48 8.63 -16.75 2.69
CA GLY A 48 7.29 -17.32 2.90
C GLY A 48 6.60 -17.00 4.23
N GLU A 49 7.32 -16.85 5.34
CA GLU A 49 6.69 -16.66 6.65
C GLU A 49 6.08 -15.26 6.83
N ALA A 50 6.71 -14.20 6.31
CA ALA A 50 6.21 -12.84 6.47
C ALA A 50 4.99 -12.55 5.57
N ALA A 51 4.97 -13.14 4.37
CA ALA A 51 3.89 -12.96 3.41
C ALA A 51 2.58 -13.66 3.86
N GLU A 52 2.68 -14.86 4.42
CA GLU A 52 1.56 -15.62 4.99
C GLU A 52 0.90 -14.88 6.17
N VAL A 53 1.70 -14.32 7.09
CA VAL A 53 1.20 -13.55 8.24
C VAL A 53 0.46 -12.29 7.79
N VAL A 54 0.96 -11.60 6.76
CA VAL A 54 0.31 -10.41 6.20
C VAL A 54 -1.01 -10.77 5.53
N LYS A 55 -1.09 -11.87 4.76
CA LYS A 55 -2.34 -12.36 4.15
C LYS A 55 -3.40 -12.68 5.21
N LYS A 56 -3.01 -13.36 6.29
CA LYS A 56 -3.91 -13.70 7.40
C LYS A 56 -4.38 -12.47 8.19
N GLN A 57 -3.53 -11.47 8.37
CA GLN A 57 -3.89 -10.20 9.01
C GLN A 57 -4.86 -9.38 8.15
N LEU A 58 -4.67 -9.35 6.83
CA LEU A 58 -5.60 -8.71 5.88
C LEU A 58 -6.98 -9.39 5.90
N ALA A 59 -7.03 -10.72 5.96
CA ALA A 59 -8.29 -11.47 6.12
C ALA A 59 -9.02 -11.16 7.45
N SER A 60 -8.29 -10.76 8.49
CA SER A 60 -8.85 -10.30 9.77
C SER A 60 -9.22 -8.81 9.81
N GLY A 61 -9.08 -8.09 8.69
CA GLY A 61 -9.35 -6.65 8.58
C GLY A 61 -8.27 -5.75 9.22
N PHE A 62 -7.16 -6.32 9.67
CA PHE A 62 -6.05 -5.57 10.24
C PHE A 62 -5.02 -5.24 9.15
N MET A 63 -5.05 -3.99 8.69
CA MET A 63 -4.02 -3.51 7.75
C MET A 63 -2.73 -3.20 8.53
N PRO A 64 -1.56 -3.72 8.08
CA PRO A 64 -0.31 -3.43 8.75
C PRO A 64 -0.03 -1.93 8.72
N LYS A 65 0.34 -1.37 9.88
CA LYS A 65 0.69 0.06 9.99
C LYS A 65 1.94 0.34 9.16
N THR A 66 1.79 1.12 8.10
CA THR A 66 2.91 1.55 7.25
C THR A 66 3.45 2.91 7.66
N ARG A 67 4.77 3.03 7.63
CA ARG A 67 5.50 4.29 7.76
C ARG A 67 6.59 4.35 6.71
N VAL A 68 6.51 5.36 5.87
CA VAL A 68 7.39 5.51 4.72
C VAL A 68 8.46 6.53 5.04
N LEU A 69 9.73 6.14 4.97
CA LEU A 69 10.85 7.08 5.06
C LEU A 69 11.12 7.65 3.67
N ILE A 70 11.01 8.96 3.49
CA ILE A 70 11.32 9.65 2.24
C ILE A 70 12.60 10.45 2.40
N LEU A 71 13.56 10.23 1.52
CA LEU A 71 14.81 10.95 1.51
C LEU A 71 15.34 11.16 0.09
N THR A 72 16.25 12.11 -0.07
CA THR A 72 16.87 12.44 -1.36
C THR A 72 18.38 12.43 -1.27
N SER A 73 19.07 12.12 -2.37
CA SER A 73 20.52 12.30 -2.46
C SER A 73 20.91 13.78 -2.57
N ARG A 74 22.19 14.08 -2.30
CA ARG A 74 22.81 15.36 -2.67
C ARG A 74 22.68 15.58 -4.19
N GLY A 75 22.26 16.79 -4.59
CA GLY A 75 22.08 17.15 -6.00
C GLY A 75 20.62 17.26 -6.47
N ALA A 76 19.64 17.13 -5.56
CA ALA A 76 18.23 17.35 -5.88
C ALA A 76 17.94 18.78 -6.38
N SER A 77 17.39 18.87 -7.61
CA SER A 77 16.97 20.11 -8.26
C SER A 77 15.78 20.76 -7.55
N PHE A 78 15.34 21.93 -8.01
CA PHE A 78 14.14 22.59 -7.50
C PHE A 78 12.88 21.75 -7.74
N ARG A 79 12.75 21.19 -8.96
CA ARG A 79 11.62 20.34 -9.35
C ARG A 79 11.52 19.09 -8.47
N HIS A 80 12.64 18.44 -8.17
CA HIS A 80 12.65 17.23 -7.33
C HIS A 80 12.19 17.49 -5.90
N ARG A 81 12.47 18.69 -5.36
CA ARG A 81 12.01 19.09 -4.03
C ARG A 81 10.50 19.32 -3.99
N HIS A 82 9.91 19.82 -5.07
CA HIS A 82 8.45 19.98 -5.20
C HIS A 82 7.79 18.62 -5.28
N LEU A 83 8.30 17.74 -6.15
CA LEU A 83 7.84 16.35 -6.22
C LEU A 83 7.87 15.65 -4.85
N MET A 84 8.95 15.81 -4.09
CA MET A 84 9.03 15.25 -2.74
C MET A 84 7.99 15.86 -1.79
N SER A 85 7.71 17.16 -1.90
CA SER A 85 6.64 17.80 -1.11
C SER A 85 5.26 17.27 -1.48
N ASP A 86 5.01 17.04 -2.76
CA ASP A 86 3.75 16.51 -3.27
C ASP A 86 3.55 15.07 -2.78
N ILE A 87 4.59 14.22 -2.83
CA ILE A 87 4.53 12.85 -2.29
C ILE A 87 4.25 12.86 -0.79
N CYS A 88 4.88 13.76 -0.02
CA CYS A 88 4.57 13.92 1.40
C CYS A 88 3.12 14.39 1.64
N GLY A 89 2.55 15.19 0.74
CA GLY A 89 1.14 15.60 0.80
C GLY A 89 0.17 14.46 0.49
N LEU A 90 0.56 13.55 -0.42
CA LEU A 90 -0.23 12.38 -0.79
C LEU A 90 -0.17 11.25 0.26
N LEU A 91 0.98 11.08 0.91
CA LEU A 91 1.21 10.03 1.89
C LEU A 91 1.26 10.62 3.31
N PRO A 92 0.14 10.61 4.06
CA PRO A 92 0.09 11.22 5.40
C PRO A 92 0.97 10.50 6.43
N HIS A 93 1.37 9.26 6.14
CA HIS A 93 2.24 8.43 6.96
C HIS A 93 3.72 8.46 6.49
N ALA A 94 4.05 9.36 5.56
CA ALA A 94 5.41 9.56 5.12
C ALA A 94 6.19 10.51 6.04
N HIS A 95 7.40 10.11 6.39
CA HIS A 95 8.36 10.88 7.14
C HIS A 95 9.47 11.38 6.22
N LYS A 96 9.61 12.70 6.11
CA LYS A 96 10.63 13.32 5.26
C LYS A 96 11.92 13.54 6.05
N GLU A 97 13.00 12.93 5.61
CA GLU A 97 14.33 13.08 6.19
C GLU A 97 15.22 14.08 5.43
N THR A 98 16.32 14.44 6.07
CA THR A 98 17.38 15.27 5.51
C THR A 98 18.11 14.55 4.37
N LYS A 99 18.83 15.33 3.54
CA LYS A 99 19.48 14.80 2.33
C LYS A 99 20.65 13.89 2.71
N LEU A 100 20.67 12.70 2.11
CA LEU A 100 21.75 11.74 2.30
C LEU A 100 23.02 12.19 1.56
N ASP A 101 24.16 12.13 2.25
CA ASP A 101 25.45 12.42 1.63
C ASP A 101 26.04 11.17 0.97
N THR A 102 25.85 11.05 -0.34
CA THR A 102 26.35 9.93 -1.15
C THR A 102 27.84 9.99 -1.45
N LYS A 103 28.58 11.02 -0.97
CA LYS A 103 30.03 11.15 -1.24
C LYS A 103 30.89 10.10 -0.52
N LYS A 104 30.42 9.54 0.60
CA LYS A 104 31.11 8.48 1.34
C LYS A 104 30.80 7.10 0.78
N LYS A 105 31.06 6.88 -0.52
CA LYS A 105 30.76 5.63 -1.26
C LYS A 105 31.43 4.37 -0.71
N ALA A 106 32.40 4.48 0.19
CA ALA A 106 33.24 3.36 0.63
C ALA A 106 32.54 2.36 1.57
N ALA A 107 31.45 2.74 2.25
CA ALA A 107 30.75 1.86 3.21
C ALA A 107 29.33 1.44 2.75
N GLY A 108 28.90 1.82 1.54
CA GLY A 108 27.54 1.57 1.06
C GLY A 108 26.48 2.40 1.79
N TYR A 109 25.69 3.17 1.05
CA TYR A 109 24.60 3.95 1.67
C TYR A 109 23.47 3.07 2.19
N ASN A 110 23.37 1.80 1.77
CA ASN A 110 22.36 0.84 2.23
C ASN A 110 22.36 0.66 3.76
N LEU A 111 23.54 0.54 4.38
CA LEU A 111 23.62 0.34 5.82
C LEU A 111 23.08 1.57 6.57
N LEU A 112 23.42 2.76 6.08
CA LEU A 112 22.92 4.02 6.64
C LEU A 112 21.41 4.19 6.42
N LEU A 113 20.89 3.77 5.27
CA LEU A 113 19.45 3.77 5.01
C LEU A 113 18.69 2.87 5.97
N ASN A 114 19.21 1.66 6.23
CA ASN A 114 18.61 0.73 7.20
C ASN A 114 18.65 1.33 8.61
N SER A 115 19.81 1.85 9.04
CA SER A 115 19.91 2.50 10.35
C SER A 115 18.98 3.72 10.50
N LEU A 116 18.76 4.48 9.42
CA LEU A 116 17.79 5.59 9.42
C LEU A 116 16.35 5.07 9.49
N ALA A 117 16.03 4.00 8.77
CA ALA A 117 14.71 3.41 8.84
C ALA A 117 14.40 2.86 10.23
N ASP A 118 15.38 2.24 10.89
CA ASP A 118 15.26 1.77 12.28
C ASP A 118 15.02 2.95 13.24
N LEU A 119 15.81 4.03 13.10
CA LEU A 119 15.71 5.22 13.93
C LEU A 119 14.32 5.86 13.87
N HIS A 120 13.74 5.96 12.69
CA HIS A 120 12.41 6.53 12.48
C HIS A 120 11.29 5.47 12.51
N SER A 121 11.64 4.21 12.78
CA SER A 121 10.73 3.07 12.79
C SER A 121 9.82 3.02 11.55
N CYS A 122 10.44 3.19 10.38
CA CYS A 122 9.81 3.15 9.06
C CYS A 122 9.98 1.78 8.43
N ASN A 123 8.90 1.25 7.85
CA ASN A 123 8.88 -0.09 7.26
C ASN A 123 9.03 -0.09 5.74
N VAL A 124 9.06 1.09 5.13
CA VAL A 124 9.30 1.27 3.70
C VAL A 124 10.24 2.45 3.52
N ILE A 125 11.21 2.32 2.64
CA ILE A 125 12.17 3.37 2.30
C ILE A 125 11.92 3.83 0.86
N PHE A 126 11.78 5.13 0.68
CA PHE A 126 11.72 5.86 -0.58
C PHE A 126 12.99 6.71 -0.68
N PHE A 127 13.97 6.23 -1.45
CA PHE A 127 15.20 6.96 -1.68
C PHE A 127 15.23 7.52 -3.11
N LEU A 128 15.20 8.84 -3.21
CA LEU A 128 15.23 9.59 -4.46
C LEU A 128 16.69 9.98 -4.79
N GLU A 129 17.32 9.23 -5.68
CA GLU A 129 18.70 9.46 -6.11
C GLU A 129 18.72 10.40 -7.33
N ALA A 130 19.13 11.65 -7.10
CA ALA A 130 19.47 12.59 -8.15
C ALA A 130 20.87 12.31 -8.71
N LYS A 131 20.97 12.10 -10.03
CA LYS A 131 22.23 11.96 -10.77
C LYS A 131 22.40 13.07 -11.81
N LYS A 132 23.58 13.16 -12.41
CA LYS A 132 23.94 14.17 -13.44
C LYS A 132 23.51 15.59 -13.04
N ASN A 133 23.80 15.98 -11.79
CA ASN A 133 23.46 17.29 -11.22
C ASN A 133 21.94 17.59 -11.17
N GLY A 134 21.11 16.55 -11.02
CA GLY A 134 19.67 16.71 -10.86
C GLY A 134 18.90 16.79 -12.19
N GLN A 135 19.47 16.27 -13.27
CA GLN A 135 18.77 16.02 -14.54
C GLN A 135 17.96 14.73 -14.45
N ASP A 136 18.59 13.67 -13.95
CA ASP A 136 17.97 12.35 -13.82
C ASP A 136 17.63 12.10 -12.34
N LEU A 137 16.44 11.57 -12.10
CA LEU A 137 15.96 11.20 -10.76
C LEU A 137 15.56 9.73 -10.78
N TYR A 138 16.24 8.93 -9.97
CA TYR A 138 15.91 7.53 -9.75
C TYR A 138 15.20 7.39 -8.41
N LEU A 139 14.20 6.51 -8.35
CA LEU A 139 13.53 6.14 -7.11
C LEU A 139 13.91 4.72 -6.75
N TRP A 140 14.42 4.56 -5.54
CA TRP A 140 14.71 3.28 -4.91
C TRP A 140 13.64 3.02 -3.86
N LEU A 141 12.97 1.88 -4.00
CA LEU A 141 11.91 1.41 -3.13
C LEU A 141 12.37 0.10 -2.49
N SER A 142 12.42 0.06 -1.17
CA SER A 142 12.75 -1.17 -0.44
C SER A 142 11.99 -1.25 0.87
N ARG A 143 11.78 -2.47 1.35
CA ARG A 143 11.50 -2.70 2.76
C ARG A 143 12.81 -2.99 3.48
N PRO A 144 13.18 -2.19 4.49
CA PRO A 144 14.29 -2.55 5.37
C PRO A 144 13.94 -3.83 6.16
N PRO A 145 14.97 -4.61 6.53
CA PRO A 145 14.81 -5.83 7.32
C PRO A 145 14.34 -5.56 8.74
#